data_AF-X1VXD6-F1
#
_entry.id   AF-X1VXD6-F1
#
_cell.length_a   1.000
_cell.length_b   1.000
_cell.length_c   1.000
_cell.angle_alpha   90.00
_cell.angle_beta   90.00
_cell.angle_gamma   90.00
#
_symmetry.space_group_name_H-M   'P 1'
#
loop_
_entity.id
_entity.type
_entity.pdbx_description
1 polymer ?
#
loop_
_entity_poly.entity_id
_entity_poly.type
_entity_poly.pdbx_seq_one_letter_code
_entity_poly.pdbx_strand_id
1 'polypeptide(L)' 'NGAGKTTIFNLISGIYPISSGTIKFKEQKINGLKSYVIAEKGVSRTFQNVQVFDNMT' A
#
# COMPACT_ATOMS: atom_id res chain seq x y z
N ASN A 1 6.17 -18.26 -1.72
CA ASN A 1 7.65 -18.17 -1.92
C ASN A 1 8.40 -17.26 -0.92
N GLY A 2 7.77 -16.74 0.15
CA GLY A 2 8.49 -16.23 1.34
C GLY A 2 9.40 -14.99 1.23
N ALA A 3 9.80 -14.55 0.04
CA ALA A 3 10.80 -13.50 -0.18
C ALA A 3 10.37 -12.06 0.20
N GLY A 4 9.24 -11.88 0.91
CA GLY A 4 8.83 -10.55 1.43
C GLY A 4 8.15 -9.60 0.43
N LYS A 5 7.87 -10.02 -0.81
CA LYS A 5 7.21 -9.16 -1.82
C LYS A 5 5.89 -8.56 -1.31
N THR A 6 5.00 -9.41 -0.81
CA THR A 6 3.70 -8.96 -0.26
C THR A 6 3.89 -8.03 0.94
N THR A 7 4.91 -8.29 1.76
CA THR A 7 5.27 -7.41 2.88
C THR A 7 5.64 -6.02 2.38
N ILE A 8 6.50 -5.91 1.36
CA ILE A 8 6.87 -4.61 0.76
C ILE A 8 5.63 -3.86 0.26
N PHE A 9 4.74 -4.52 -0.47
CA PHE A 9 3.51 -3.86 -0.95
C PHE A 9 2.60 -3.41 0.20
N ASN A 10 2.47 -4.21 1.26
CA ASN A 10 1.70 -3.85 2.45
C ASN A 10 2.29 -2.65 3.19
N LEU A 11 3.63 -2.54 3.24
CA LEU A 11 4.30 -1.39 3.85
C LEU A 11 4.10 -0.11 3.03
N ILE A 12 4.27 -0.17 1.69
CA ILE A 12 4.09 0.98 0.80
C ILE A 12 2.65 1.50 0.84
N SER A 13 1.67 0.60 0.90
CA SER A 13 0.24 0.93 0.94
C SER A 13 -0.31 1.21 2.35
N GLY A 14 0.53 1.22 3.38
CA GLY A 14 0.15 1.53 4.76
C GLY A 14 -0.73 0.50 5.45
N ILE A 15 -0.79 -0.75 4.95
CA ILE A 15 -1.49 -1.86 5.61
C ILE A 15 -0.71 -2.32 6.85
N TYR A 16 0.63 -2.32 6.75
CA TYR A 16 1.50 -2.61 7.88
C TYR A 16 2.34 -1.39 8.25
N PRO A 17 2.58 -1.14 9.55
CA PRO A 17 3.56 -0.15 9.97
C PRO A 17 4.96 -0.61 9.61
N ILE A 18 5.85 0.34 9.30
CA ILE A 18 7.26 0.05 9.12
C ILE A 18 7.94 -0.13 10.50
N SER A 19 8.89 -1.05 10.60
CA SER A 19 9.72 -1.18 11.80
C SER A 19 10.86 -0.16 11.84
N SER A 20 11.41 0.20 10.68
CA SER A 20 12.49 1.18 10.53
C SER A 20 12.55 1.69 9.08
N GLY A 21 13.35 2.75 8.84
CA GLY A 21 13.54 3.33 7.51
C GLY A 21 12.48 4.38 7.13
N THR A 22 12.42 4.74 5.85
CA THR A 22 11.47 5.75 5.34
C THR A 22 10.99 5.41 3.94
N ILE A 23 9.68 5.54 3.74
CA ILE A 23 9.01 5.44 2.46
C ILE A 23 8.62 6.86 2.05
N LYS A 24 9.08 7.28 0.87
CA LYS A 24 8.71 8.57 0.27
C LYS A 24 8.01 8.36 -1.06
N PHE A 25 7.04 9.22 -1.34
CA PHE A 25 6.42 9.36 -2.64
C PHE A 25 6.39 10.84 -3.02
N LYS A 26 6.91 11.20 -4.20
CA LYS A 26 7.07 12.60 -4.64
C LYS A 26 7.75 13.47 -3.56
N GLU A 27 8.88 13.00 -3.03
CA GLU A 27 9.62 13.62 -1.91
C GLU A 27 8.87 13.74 -0.57
N GLN A 28 7.58 13.37 -0.51
CA GLN A 28 6.80 13.39 0.72
C GLN A 28 6.92 12.06 1.46
N LYS A 29 7.22 12.13 2.75
CA LYS A 29 7.18 10.96 3.64
C LYS A 29 5.75 10.46 3.74
N ILE A 30 5.56 9.15 3.52
CA ILE A 30 4.24 8.49 3.65
C ILE A 30 4.17 7.46 4.78
N ASN A 31 5.23 7.30 5.57
CA ASN A 31 5.23 6.39 6.72
C ASN A 31 4.05 6.68 7.66
N GLY A 32 3.39 5.63 8.14
CA GLY A 32 2.38 5.72 9.19
C GLY A 32 1.09 6.45 8.77
N LEU A 33 1.00 6.92 7.52
CA LEU A 33 -0.26 7.40 6.98
C LEU A 33 -1.21 6.23 6.80
N LYS A 34 -2.50 6.48 7.03
CA LYS A 34 -3.54 5.48 6.76
C LYS A 34 -3.63 5.23 5.25
N SER A 35 -3.98 4.01 4.85
CA SER A 35 -4.01 3.60 3.44
C SER A 35 -4.84 4.51 2.53
N TYR A 36 -5.97 5.05 3.02
CA TYR A 36 -6.79 5.98 2.21
C TYR A 36 -6.08 7.32 1.96
N VAL A 37 -5.29 7.82 2.92
CA VAL A 37 -4.50 9.05 2.75
C VAL A 37 -3.36 8.83 1.74
N ILE A 38 -2.78 7.63 1.74
CA ILE A 38 -1.76 7.22 0.77
C ILE A 38 -2.37 7.13 -0.64
N ALA A 39 -3.59 6.61 -0.75
CA ALA A 39 -4.34 6.54 -2.00
C ALA A 39 -4.67 7.94 -2.55
N GLU A 40 -5.15 8.87 -1.71
CA GLU A 40 -5.39 10.27 -2.08
C GLU A 40 -4.13 10.98 -2.59
N LYS A 41 -2.95 10.60 -2.11
CA LYS A 41 -1.66 11.11 -2.60
C LYS A 41 -1.27 10.55 -3.97
N GLY A 42 -2.00 9.56 -4.49
CA GLY A 42 -1.79 8.97 -5.82
C GLY A 42 -1.09 7.61 -5.83
N VAL A 43 -1.08 6.89 -4.69
CA VAL A 43 -0.51 5.54 -4.60
C VAL A 43 -1.62 4.52 -4.39
N SER A 44 -1.98 3.79 -5.44
CA SER A 44 -2.93 2.68 -5.40
C SER A 44 -2.23 1.34 -5.63
N ARG A 45 -2.80 0.25 -5.10
CA ARG A 45 -2.32 -1.11 -5.36
C ARG A 45 -3.41 -1.96 -5.97
N THR A 46 -3.04 -2.85 -6.88
CA THR A 46 -3.86 -3.98 -7.28
C THR A 46 -3.47 -5.21 -6.46
N PHE A 47 -4.44 -6.09 -6.22
CA PHE A 47 -4.20 -7.36 -5.53
C PHE A 47 -4.04 -8.47 -6.55
N GLN A 48 -3.22 -9.47 -6.22
CA GLN A 48 -3.01 -10.63 -7.10
C GLN A 48 -4.33 -11.38 -7.36
N ASN A 49 -5.19 -11.44 -6.35
CA ASN A 49 -6.56 -11.90 -6.51
C ASN A 49 -7.43 -10.68 -6.77
N VAL A 50 -8.10 -10.68 -7.91
CA VAL A 50 -9.05 -9.62 -8.25
C VAL A 50 -10.20 -9.68 -7.24
N GLN A 51 -10.44 -8.58 -6.53
CA GLN A 51 -11.63 -8.38 -5.74
C GLN A 51 -12.59 -7.54 -6.57
N VAL A 52 -13.46 -8.20 -7.31
CA VAL A 52 -14.55 -7.54 -8.04
C VAL A 52 -15.72 -7.41 -7.07
N PHE A 53 -16.46 -6.31 -7.16
CA PHE A 53 -17.77 -6.23 -6.52
C PHE A 53 -18.78 -6.93 -7.42
N ASP A 54 -19.27 -8.09 -6.98
CA ASP A 54 -20.11 -8.98 -7.80
C ASP A 54 -21.39 -8.34 -8.35
N ASN A 55 -21.84 -7.22 -7.75
CA ASN A 55 -23.08 -6.52 -8.10
C ASN A 55 -22.86 -5.10 -8.64
N MET A 56 -21.69 -4.79 -9.19
CA MET A 56 -21.45 -3.52 -9.91
C MET A 56 -21.52 -3.74 -11.42
N THR A 57 -22.35 -2.95 -12.11
CA THR A 57 -22.43 -2.86 -13.57
C THR A 57 -21.46 -1.83 -14.12
#